data_AF-A0A5E6R4G1-F1
#
_entry.id   AF-A0A5E6R4G1-F1
#
_cell.length_a   1.000
_cell.length_b   1.000
_cell.length_c   1.000
_cell.angle_alpha   90.00
_cell.angle_beta   90.00
_cell.angle_gamma   90.00
#
_symmetry.space_group_name_H-M   'P 1'
#
loop_
_entity.id
_entity.type
_entity.pdbx_description
1 polymer ?
#
loop_
_entity_poly.entity_id
_entity_poly.type
_entity_poly.pdbx_seq_one_letter_code
_entity_poly.pdbx_strand_id
1 'polypeptide(L)'
;MSANPAETLAPPVADDVQALSFLSSSPAFLSSDDAAACLHALLKHPRNSEFNGFILKTRDVRFICAQLIEAPITAAENHPGATVSVQSGAPAVTVSVAGELIIPRGLTLEASFHARPVKAQGIDEATAEWIQRTRFFAIADLSAVMSSHRKYSKCYLAARNGGLLSYTSKNRPFEQELAPRLSRKNDGQPRQFETLYENGSIPSSLWILLALAAGDVRVVVNGDLWRRRGQLKASWRADLLQVPAKIESMPIFGPIFRDAKDVALYLRNQLPAPTAVLPNTGFILKHNVSDFFIVTEPVSSDYATFDQERMFPKGRQGTPLIPREFRMHGLYHSILPLPAALLAPREAELQQNFFSAADLKVGLERVSVAPHQRLFVVTPDGAVLRFAKPIMPKVRALLVELAESLEQKIISGAITPQMLVDKVASAGILSVLLASKTWPDTGRIRASATAITQ
;
A
#
# COMPACT_ATOMS: atom_id res chain seq x y z
N MET A 1 13.78 -52.25 -0.64
CA MET A 1 14.00 -51.46 0.58
C MET A 1 14.86 -50.26 0.16
N SER A 2 14.24 -49.24 -0.44
CA SER A 2 13.68 -48.05 0.23
C SER A 2 14.71 -47.24 1.00
N ALA A 3 15.05 -46.08 0.44
CA ALA A 3 15.31 -44.87 1.20
C ALA A 3 14.93 -43.66 0.31
N ASN A 4 13.74 -43.10 0.54
CA ASN A 4 13.35 -41.78 0.05
C ASN A 4 14.30 -40.73 0.65
N PRO A 5 14.80 -39.75 -0.11
CA PRO A 5 15.33 -38.55 0.51
C PRO A 5 14.14 -37.75 1.02
N ALA A 6 14.07 -37.57 2.34
CA ALA A 6 13.11 -36.66 2.94
C ALA A 6 13.35 -35.25 2.38
N GLU A 7 12.33 -34.68 1.74
CA GLU A 7 12.23 -33.24 1.53
C GLU A 7 12.25 -32.57 2.90
N THR A 8 13.42 -32.06 3.28
CA THR A 8 13.54 -31.16 4.42
C THR A 8 12.81 -29.88 4.06
N LEU A 9 11.53 -29.78 4.42
CA LEU A 9 10.77 -28.54 4.40
C LEU A 9 11.55 -27.52 5.25
N ALA A 10 12.22 -26.58 4.59
CA ALA A 10 12.79 -25.43 5.26
C ALA A 10 11.64 -24.69 5.99
N PRO A 11 11.85 -24.23 7.24
CA PRO A 11 10.82 -23.50 7.95
C PRO A 11 10.46 -22.22 7.15
N PRO A 12 9.17 -21.83 7.13
CA PRO A 12 8.75 -20.62 6.44
C PRO A 12 9.55 -19.43 6.96
N VAL A 13 10.07 -18.61 6.04
CA VAL A 13 10.84 -17.41 6.37
C VAL A 13 9.95 -16.49 7.22
N ALA A 14 10.50 -15.68 8.14
CA ALA A 14 9.69 -14.80 9.01
C ALA A 14 8.68 -13.92 8.23
N ASP A 15 9.00 -13.55 6.99
CA ASP A 15 8.11 -12.84 6.05
C ASP A 15 6.92 -13.68 5.58
N ASP A 16 7.07 -15.00 5.41
CA ASP A 16 5.95 -15.90 5.14
C ASP A 16 4.98 -15.91 6.31
N VAL A 17 5.48 -15.93 7.54
CA VAL A 17 4.62 -15.91 8.73
C VAL A 17 3.80 -14.61 8.82
N GLN A 18 4.41 -13.45 8.49
CA GLN A 18 3.69 -12.17 8.45
C GLN A 18 2.66 -12.10 7.32
N ALA A 19 3.03 -12.52 6.11
CA ALA A 19 2.10 -12.56 4.97
C ALA A 19 0.95 -13.55 5.22
N LEU A 20 1.24 -14.72 5.81
CA LEU A 20 0.24 -15.72 6.17
C LEU A 20 -0.69 -15.22 7.28
N SER A 21 -0.15 -14.60 8.33
CA SER A 21 -0.95 -13.97 9.39
C SER A 21 -1.87 -12.88 8.84
N PHE A 22 -1.35 -12.07 7.91
CA PHE A 22 -2.14 -11.05 7.23
C PHE A 22 -3.27 -11.66 6.40
N LEU A 23 -2.99 -12.69 5.60
CA LEU A 23 -4.01 -13.42 4.84
C LEU A 23 -5.06 -14.02 5.77
N SER A 24 -4.67 -14.55 6.93
CA SER A 24 -5.61 -15.05 7.95
C SER A 24 -6.55 -13.98 8.49
N SER A 25 -6.09 -12.73 8.59
CA SER A 25 -6.94 -11.60 9.02
C SER A 25 -7.95 -11.14 7.95
N SER A 26 -7.85 -11.66 6.72
CA SER A 26 -8.76 -11.40 5.60
C SER A 26 -9.18 -9.92 5.42
N PRO A 27 -8.23 -8.98 5.35
CA PRO A 27 -8.56 -7.57 5.22
C PRO A 27 -9.23 -7.31 3.87
N ALA A 28 -10.28 -6.49 3.91
CA ALA A 28 -11.05 -6.09 2.73
C ALA A 28 -10.55 -4.76 2.18
N PHE A 29 -10.52 -4.66 0.84
CA PHE A 29 -10.03 -3.50 0.10
C PHE A 29 -11.10 -2.94 -0.84
N LEU A 30 -10.93 -1.66 -1.20
CA LEU A 30 -11.83 -0.95 -2.12
C LEU A 30 -11.65 -1.39 -3.58
N SER A 31 -10.43 -1.71 -3.99
CA SER A 31 -10.12 -2.19 -5.33
C SER A 31 -9.15 -3.38 -5.31
N SER A 32 -9.08 -4.10 -6.44
CA SER A 32 -8.07 -5.15 -6.62
C SER A 32 -6.65 -4.60 -6.65
N ASP A 33 -6.46 -3.35 -7.10
CA ASP A 33 -5.14 -2.69 -7.08
C ASP A 33 -4.67 -2.41 -5.65
N ASP A 34 -5.59 -2.04 -4.76
CA ASP A 34 -5.30 -1.79 -3.33
C ASP A 34 -4.90 -3.10 -2.63
N ALA A 35 -5.66 -4.17 -2.86
CA ALA A 35 -5.35 -5.50 -2.33
C ALA A 35 -3.98 -6.00 -2.82
N ALA A 36 -3.71 -5.86 -4.13
CA ALA A 36 -2.43 -6.24 -4.73
C ALA A 36 -1.26 -5.42 -4.17
N ALA A 37 -1.44 -4.11 -4.00
CA ALA A 37 -0.41 -3.22 -3.47
C ALA A 37 -0.08 -3.53 -2.02
N CYS A 38 -1.10 -3.85 -1.21
CA CYS A 38 -0.88 -4.26 0.17
C CYS A 38 -0.13 -5.59 0.25
N LEU A 39 -0.53 -6.60 -0.55
CA LEU A 39 0.18 -7.87 -0.63
C LEU A 39 1.63 -7.68 -1.11
N HIS A 40 1.85 -6.85 -2.12
CA HIS A 40 3.19 -6.47 -2.59
C HIS A 40 4.04 -5.82 -1.49
N ALA A 41 3.45 -4.96 -0.67
CA ALA A 41 4.16 -4.31 0.43
C ALA A 41 4.62 -5.28 1.52
N LEU A 42 3.85 -6.35 1.78
CA LEU A 42 4.22 -7.42 2.71
C LEU A 42 5.33 -8.32 2.16
N LEU A 43 5.47 -8.40 0.84
CA LEU A 43 6.44 -9.24 0.14
C LEU A 43 7.76 -8.53 -0.18
N LYS A 44 8.01 -7.33 0.37
CA LYS A 44 9.13 -6.43 -0.01
C LYS A 44 10.54 -7.02 0.14
N HIS A 45 10.75 -8.08 0.92
CA HIS A 45 12.07 -8.71 1.07
C HIS A 45 12.38 -9.68 -0.08
N PRO A 46 13.65 -9.77 -0.53
CA PRO A 46 14.03 -10.61 -1.66
C PRO A 46 13.77 -12.09 -1.34
N ARG A 47 12.68 -12.62 -1.91
CA ARG A 47 12.41 -14.06 -1.89
C ARG A 47 13.24 -14.75 -2.97
N ASN A 48 13.82 -15.87 -2.59
CA ASN A 48 14.37 -16.84 -3.55
C ASN A 48 13.30 -17.82 -4.06
N SER A 49 12.08 -17.78 -3.50
CA SER A 49 10.95 -18.62 -3.88
C SER A 49 9.90 -17.85 -4.67
N GLU A 50 9.26 -18.55 -5.61
CA GLU A 50 8.09 -18.04 -6.34
C GLU A 50 6.88 -18.00 -5.39
N PHE A 51 6.13 -16.91 -5.43
CA PHE A 51 4.86 -16.77 -4.73
C PHE A 51 3.74 -16.59 -5.75
N ASN A 52 2.73 -17.46 -5.64
CA ASN A 52 1.51 -17.38 -6.42
C ASN A 52 0.32 -17.21 -5.47
N GLY A 53 -0.48 -16.19 -5.72
CA GLY A 53 -1.68 -15.89 -4.96
C GLY A 53 -2.79 -15.42 -5.87
N PHE A 54 -3.93 -15.14 -5.28
CA PHE A 54 -5.10 -14.64 -5.97
C PHE A 54 -5.73 -13.49 -5.21
N ILE A 55 -6.47 -12.67 -5.94
CA ILE A 55 -7.35 -11.66 -5.39
C ILE A 55 -8.76 -12.12 -5.69
N LEU A 56 -9.55 -12.22 -4.62
CA LEU A 56 -10.95 -12.63 -4.68
C LEU A 56 -11.84 -11.41 -4.48
N LYS A 57 -12.98 -11.42 -5.15
CA LYS A 57 -14.03 -10.43 -5.03
C LYS A 57 -15.20 -11.01 -4.26
N THR A 58 -15.63 -10.28 -3.23
CA THR A 58 -16.80 -10.62 -2.41
C THR A 58 -18.09 -10.14 -3.06
N ARG A 59 -19.24 -10.63 -2.57
CA ARG A 59 -20.57 -10.18 -3.02
C ARG A 59 -20.81 -8.68 -2.83
N ASP A 60 -20.22 -8.11 -1.78
CA ASP A 60 -20.31 -6.67 -1.47
C ASP A 60 -19.32 -5.82 -2.28
N VAL A 61 -18.75 -6.38 -3.35
CA VAL A 61 -17.80 -5.69 -4.23
C VAL A 61 -16.59 -5.17 -3.43
N ARG A 62 -16.07 -6.02 -2.55
CA ARG A 62 -14.79 -5.82 -1.84
C ARG A 62 -13.79 -6.85 -2.31
N PHE A 63 -12.52 -6.54 -2.13
CA PHE A 63 -11.43 -7.40 -2.58
C PHE A 63 -10.65 -7.93 -1.38
N ILE A 64 -10.28 -9.21 -1.41
CA ILE A 64 -9.46 -9.86 -0.38
C ILE A 64 -8.34 -10.65 -1.07
N CYS A 65 -7.19 -10.73 -0.41
CA CYS A 65 -6.07 -11.54 -0.88
C CYS A 65 -6.27 -13.00 -0.45
N ALA A 66 -5.89 -13.95 -1.30
CA ALA A 66 -5.97 -15.38 -1.04
C ALA A 66 -4.69 -16.08 -1.48
N GLN A 67 -4.30 -17.12 -0.75
CA GLN A 67 -3.14 -17.94 -1.12
C GLN A 67 -3.55 -19.05 -2.09
N LEU A 68 -2.62 -19.47 -2.95
CA LEU A 68 -2.73 -20.72 -3.69
C LEU A 68 -2.34 -21.91 -2.79
N ILE A 69 -3.18 -22.94 -2.76
CA ILE A 69 -2.89 -24.22 -2.09
C ILE A 69 -3.08 -25.35 -3.09
N GLU A 70 -2.12 -26.28 -3.17
CA GLU A 70 -2.28 -27.50 -3.97
C GLU A 70 -3.07 -28.56 -3.18
N ALA A 71 -4.02 -29.24 -3.82
CA ALA A 71 -4.76 -30.32 -3.17
C ALA A 71 -3.79 -31.49 -2.83
N PRO A 72 -3.82 -32.04 -1.61
CA PRO A 72 -2.98 -33.18 -1.26
C PRO A 72 -3.33 -34.40 -2.12
N ILE A 73 -2.31 -35.03 -2.70
CA ILE A 73 -2.41 -36.17 -3.64
C ILE A 73 -3.12 -37.39 -3.01
N THR A 74 -3.20 -37.47 -1.68
CA THR A 74 -3.83 -38.58 -0.94
C THR A 74 -5.37 -38.54 -0.90
N ALA A 75 -6.03 -37.53 -1.47
CA ALA A 75 -7.50 -37.47 -1.56
C ALA A 75 -8.09 -38.34 -2.69
N ALA A 76 -7.30 -39.24 -3.29
CA ALA A 76 -7.73 -40.09 -4.40
C ALA A 76 -8.53 -41.34 -3.97
N GLU A 77 -8.64 -41.69 -2.68
CA GLU A 77 -9.33 -42.93 -2.29
C GLU A 77 -10.41 -42.84 -1.21
N ASN A 78 -10.69 -41.70 -0.58
CA ASN A 78 -11.81 -41.65 0.39
C ASN A 78 -12.61 -40.34 0.33
N HIS A 79 -13.82 -40.48 -0.21
CA HIS A 79 -15.00 -39.60 -0.13
C HIS A 79 -14.93 -38.18 -0.74
N PRO A 80 -15.86 -37.84 -1.68
CA PRO A 80 -16.07 -36.48 -2.16
C PRO A 80 -16.78 -35.66 -1.07
N GLY A 81 -16.01 -35.16 -0.12
CA GLY A 81 -16.54 -34.44 1.03
C GLY A 81 -15.54 -34.13 2.14
N ALA A 82 -14.31 -34.65 2.05
CA ALA A 82 -13.26 -34.30 3.00
C ALA A 82 -12.78 -32.85 2.75
N THR A 83 -13.44 -31.90 3.42
CA THR A 83 -12.90 -30.56 3.64
C THR A 83 -11.51 -30.70 4.22
N VAL A 84 -10.50 -30.26 3.46
CA VAL A 84 -9.18 -29.96 4.01
C VAL A 84 -9.43 -29.01 5.18
N SER A 85 -9.15 -29.49 6.39
CA SER A 85 -9.07 -28.66 7.59
C SER A 85 -7.95 -27.65 7.36
N VAL A 86 -8.28 -26.51 6.76
CA VAL A 86 -7.40 -25.35 6.75
C VAL A 86 -7.29 -24.91 8.20
N GLN A 87 -6.22 -25.29 8.89
CA GLN A 87 -5.91 -24.81 10.25
C GLN A 87 -5.57 -23.31 10.28
N SER A 88 -5.82 -22.58 9.19
CA SER A 88 -5.64 -21.14 9.09
C SER A 88 -6.91 -20.54 8.48
N GLY A 89 -7.60 -19.65 9.18
CA GLY A 89 -8.81 -18.97 8.69
C GLY A 89 -8.60 -18.06 7.46
N ALA A 90 -7.50 -18.23 6.74
CA ALA A 90 -7.16 -17.49 5.53
C ALA A 90 -7.95 -18.01 4.31
N PRO A 91 -8.49 -17.13 3.47
CA PRO A 91 -9.07 -17.52 2.19
C PRO A 91 -7.98 -18.12 1.31
N ALA A 92 -8.26 -19.31 0.77
CA ALA A 92 -7.36 -20.01 -0.12
C ALA A 92 -8.09 -20.42 -1.40
N VAL A 93 -7.37 -20.41 -2.50
CA VAL A 93 -7.80 -21.01 -3.78
C VAL A 93 -7.07 -22.33 -3.92
N THR A 94 -7.81 -23.42 -4.03
CA THR A 94 -7.23 -24.75 -4.15
C THR A 94 -7.09 -25.13 -5.61
N VAL A 95 -5.93 -25.64 -6.03
CA VAL A 95 -5.76 -26.28 -7.34
C VAL A 95 -6.04 -27.77 -7.18
N SER A 96 -7.03 -28.27 -7.92
CA SER A 96 -7.31 -29.71 -7.98
C SER A 96 -6.18 -30.46 -8.70
N VAL A 97 -6.13 -31.79 -8.53
CA VAL A 97 -5.17 -32.66 -9.25
C VAL A 97 -5.31 -32.52 -10.79
N ALA A 98 -6.49 -32.11 -11.27
CA ALA A 98 -6.75 -31.84 -12.69
C ALA A 98 -6.34 -30.41 -13.13
N GLY A 99 -5.73 -29.61 -12.26
CA GLY A 99 -5.34 -28.22 -12.53
C GLY A 99 -6.49 -27.21 -12.41
N GLU A 100 -7.65 -27.62 -11.88
CA GLU A 100 -8.80 -26.72 -11.75
C GLU A 100 -8.73 -25.89 -10.47
N LEU A 101 -8.83 -24.57 -10.63
CA LEU A 101 -9.04 -23.64 -9.51
C LEU A 101 -10.42 -23.83 -8.85
N ILE A 102 -10.41 -24.21 -7.57
CA ILE A 102 -11.55 -24.30 -6.67
C ILE A 102 -11.59 -23.03 -5.82
N ILE A 103 -12.64 -22.24 -5.99
CA ILE A 103 -12.83 -20.95 -5.31
C ILE A 103 -13.79 -21.14 -4.13
N PRO A 104 -13.53 -20.54 -2.95
CA PRO A 104 -14.45 -20.63 -1.82
C PRO A 104 -15.86 -20.10 -2.15
N ARG A 105 -16.88 -20.70 -1.54
CA ARG A 105 -18.28 -20.37 -1.80
C ARG A 105 -18.57 -18.89 -1.55
N GLY A 106 -19.24 -18.24 -2.50
CA GLY A 106 -19.65 -16.83 -2.38
C GLY A 106 -18.58 -15.82 -2.78
N LEU A 107 -17.39 -16.27 -3.20
CA LEU A 107 -16.34 -15.44 -3.75
C LEU A 107 -16.17 -15.70 -5.25
N THR A 108 -15.73 -14.69 -5.98
CA THR A 108 -15.36 -14.80 -7.39
C THR A 108 -13.89 -14.45 -7.58
N LEU A 109 -13.23 -15.11 -8.52
CA LEU A 109 -11.83 -14.85 -8.83
C LEU A 109 -11.69 -13.56 -9.64
N GLU A 110 -10.98 -12.56 -9.10
CA GLU A 110 -10.77 -11.27 -9.76
C GLU A 110 -9.44 -11.24 -10.52
N ALA A 111 -8.36 -11.66 -9.86
CA ALA A 111 -7.03 -11.62 -10.45
C ALA A 111 -6.09 -12.68 -9.87
N SER A 112 -5.07 -13.05 -10.63
CA SER A 112 -3.88 -13.74 -10.08
C SER A 112 -2.82 -12.73 -9.63
N PHE A 113 -1.97 -13.14 -8.72
CA PHE A 113 -0.83 -12.37 -8.21
C PHE A 113 0.42 -13.24 -8.25
N HIS A 114 1.49 -12.71 -8.84
CA HIS A 114 2.75 -13.41 -9.02
C HIS A 114 3.90 -12.59 -8.43
N ALA A 115 4.76 -13.22 -7.65
CA ALA A 115 6.09 -12.71 -7.33
C ALA A 115 7.10 -13.78 -7.72
N ARG A 116 8.00 -13.45 -8.65
CA ARG A 116 8.94 -14.41 -9.26
C ARG A 116 10.37 -14.11 -8.83
N PRO A 117 11.22 -15.15 -8.67
CA PRO A 117 12.65 -14.94 -8.51
C PRO A 117 13.25 -14.34 -9.80
N VAL A 118 14.33 -13.57 -9.64
CA VAL A 118 15.07 -13.01 -10.78
C VAL A 118 15.87 -14.10 -11.46
N LYS A 119 15.62 -14.29 -12.76
CA LYS A 119 16.42 -15.18 -13.60
C LYS A 119 17.75 -14.52 -13.99
N ALA A 120 18.76 -15.35 -14.19
CA ALA A 120 20.07 -14.91 -14.65
C ALA A 120 19.99 -14.20 -16.01
N GLN A 121 20.97 -13.33 -16.26
CA GLN A 121 21.13 -12.66 -17.54
C GLN A 121 21.54 -13.68 -18.61
N GLY A 122 20.91 -13.59 -19.79
CA GLY A 122 21.30 -14.40 -20.94
C GLY A 122 22.72 -14.08 -21.40
N ILE A 123 23.38 -15.04 -22.04
CA ILE A 123 24.78 -14.91 -22.49
C ILE A 123 24.96 -13.69 -23.41
N ASP A 124 24.04 -13.51 -24.36
CA ASP A 124 24.07 -12.41 -25.34
C ASP A 124 23.03 -11.30 -25.03
N GLU A 125 22.42 -11.34 -23.84
CA GLU A 125 21.34 -10.42 -23.49
C GLU A 125 21.91 -9.07 -23.02
N ALA A 126 21.50 -7.97 -23.66
CA ALA A 126 21.88 -6.64 -23.19
C ALA A 126 21.34 -6.36 -21.78
N THR A 127 22.15 -5.76 -20.91
CA THR A 127 21.77 -5.47 -19.50
C THR A 127 20.46 -4.69 -19.39
N ALA A 128 20.19 -3.75 -20.30
CA ALA A 128 18.95 -3.00 -20.32
C ALA A 128 17.72 -3.88 -20.63
N GLU A 129 17.87 -4.89 -21.49
CA GLU A 129 16.81 -5.83 -21.84
C GLU A 129 16.62 -6.87 -20.72
N TRP A 130 17.70 -7.30 -20.06
CA TRP A 130 17.63 -8.13 -18.86
C TRP A 130 16.90 -7.44 -17.70
N ILE A 131 17.23 -6.17 -17.44
CA ILE A 131 16.53 -5.35 -16.44
C ILE A 131 15.04 -5.24 -16.78
N GLN A 132 14.68 -5.07 -18.06
CA GLN A 132 13.29 -5.05 -18.49
C GLN A 132 12.61 -6.41 -18.27
N ARG A 133 13.26 -7.52 -18.65
CA ARG A 133 12.74 -8.89 -18.51
C ARG A 133 12.38 -9.22 -17.08
N THR A 134 13.33 -8.96 -16.17
CA THR A 134 13.22 -9.29 -14.74
C THR A 134 12.24 -8.40 -14.00
N ARG A 135 11.74 -7.33 -14.64
CA ARG A 135 10.81 -6.35 -14.08
C ARG A 135 9.48 -6.32 -14.82
N PHE A 136 9.25 -7.21 -15.79
CA PHE A 136 8.03 -7.30 -16.57
C PHE A 136 7.44 -8.72 -16.52
N PHE A 137 6.21 -8.88 -16.99
CA PHE A 137 5.49 -10.16 -16.95
C PHE A 137 6.25 -11.25 -17.70
N ALA A 138 6.33 -12.44 -17.10
CA ALA A 138 6.71 -13.63 -17.85
C ALA A 138 5.61 -13.98 -18.85
N ILE A 139 5.96 -14.72 -19.91
CA ILE A 139 4.97 -15.17 -20.89
C ILE A 139 3.92 -16.08 -20.23
N ALA A 140 4.36 -16.94 -19.31
CA ALA A 140 3.47 -17.79 -18.51
C ALA A 140 2.39 -17.00 -17.77
N ASP A 141 2.74 -15.86 -17.15
CA ASP A 141 1.80 -15.01 -16.40
C ASP A 141 0.65 -14.53 -17.29
N LEU A 142 0.98 -14.04 -18.49
CA LEU A 142 -0.02 -13.49 -19.39
C LEU A 142 -0.75 -14.58 -20.18
N SER A 143 -0.14 -15.73 -20.41
CA SER A 143 -0.76 -16.84 -21.15
C SER A 143 -2.11 -17.27 -20.55
N ALA A 144 -2.20 -17.34 -19.21
CA ALA A 144 -3.42 -17.73 -18.51
C ALA A 144 -4.51 -16.66 -18.59
N VAL A 145 -4.10 -15.38 -18.61
CA VAL A 145 -5.02 -14.22 -18.65
C VAL A 145 -5.48 -13.89 -20.06
N MET A 146 -4.66 -14.15 -21.08
CA MET A 146 -5.01 -13.94 -22.49
C MET A 146 -5.86 -15.08 -23.06
N SER A 147 -5.89 -16.23 -22.38
CA SER A 147 -6.65 -17.40 -22.82
C SER A 147 -8.14 -17.09 -23.04
N SER A 148 -8.71 -17.68 -24.09
CA SER A 148 -10.14 -17.60 -24.41
C SER A 148 -11.02 -18.27 -23.35
N HIS A 149 -10.47 -19.25 -22.61
CA HIS A 149 -11.14 -19.97 -21.52
C HIS A 149 -10.67 -19.49 -20.13
N ARG A 150 -10.14 -18.27 -20.03
CA ARG A 150 -9.63 -17.73 -18.77
C ARG A 150 -10.71 -17.69 -17.67
N LYS A 151 -10.28 -17.92 -16.44
CA LYS A 151 -11.12 -17.82 -15.24
C LYS A 151 -11.15 -16.40 -14.65
N TYR A 152 -10.20 -15.56 -15.03
CA TYR A 152 -10.03 -14.18 -14.58
C TYR A 152 -9.35 -13.36 -15.68
N SER A 153 -9.62 -12.06 -15.75
CA SER A 153 -9.10 -11.19 -16.81
C SER A 153 -7.96 -10.28 -16.38
N LYS A 154 -7.41 -10.47 -15.17
CA LYS A 154 -6.38 -9.59 -14.62
C LYS A 154 -5.30 -10.38 -13.90
N CYS A 155 -4.04 -9.97 -14.04
CA CYS A 155 -2.94 -10.49 -13.23
C CYS A 155 -2.05 -9.36 -12.73
N TYR A 156 -1.41 -9.60 -11.59
CA TYR A 156 -0.43 -8.71 -11.00
C TYR A 156 0.94 -9.37 -10.95
N LEU A 157 1.98 -8.57 -11.16
CA LEU A 157 3.38 -8.95 -10.98
C LEU A 157 4.05 -8.03 -9.98
N ALA A 158 4.44 -8.58 -8.83
CA ALA A 158 5.35 -7.96 -7.89
C ALA A 158 6.79 -8.16 -8.39
N ALA A 159 7.37 -7.10 -8.96
CA ALA A 159 8.74 -7.10 -9.43
C ALA A 159 9.71 -6.82 -8.27
N ARG A 160 10.87 -7.47 -8.28
CA ARG A 160 11.89 -7.38 -7.21
C ARG A 160 12.45 -5.96 -6.98
N ASN A 161 12.26 -5.05 -7.94
CA ASN A 161 12.70 -3.65 -7.85
C ASN A 161 11.70 -2.72 -7.14
N GLY A 162 10.81 -3.29 -6.33
CA GLY A 162 9.77 -2.55 -5.60
C GLY A 162 8.55 -2.14 -6.44
N GLY A 163 8.52 -2.45 -7.74
CA GLY A 163 7.39 -2.14 -8.61
C GLY A 163 6.30 -3.20 -8.60
N LEU A 164 5.03 -2.78 -8.73
CA LEU A 164 3.89 -3.66 -8.96
C LEU A 164 3.24 -3.32 -10.29
N LEU A 165 3.15 -4.29 -11.19
CA LEU A 165 2.44 -4.15 -12.45
C LEU A 165 1.10 -4.90 -12.42
N SER A 166 0.16 -4.44 -13.23
CA SER A 166 -1.05 -5.18 -13.56
C SER A 166 -1.20 -5.29 -15.07
N TYR A 167 -1.70 -6.42 -15.54
CA TYR A 167 -2.17 -6.62 -16.90
C TYR A 167 -3.66 -6.97 -16.85
N THR A 168 -4.46 -6.30 -17.68
CA THR A 168 -5.89 -6.59 -17.82
C THR A 168 -6.21 -6.94 -19.27
N SER A 169 -6.71 -8.15 -19.48
CA SER A 169 -7.26 -8.61 -20.75
C SER A 169 -8.51 -7.84 -21.11
N LYS A 170 -8.60 -7.40 -22.37
CA LYS A 170 -9.75 -6.67 -22.92
C LYS A 170 -10.41 -7.40 -24.09
N ASN A 171 -9.98 -8.63 -24.41
CA ASN A 171 -10.41 -9.38 -25.59
C ASN A 171 -10.18 -8.61 -26.89
N ARG A 172 -9.06 -7.88 -27.00
CA ARG A 172 -8.74 -7.20 -28.26
C ARG A 172 -8.49 -8.23 -29.36
N PRO A 173 -8.78 -7.93 -30.64
CA PRO A 173 -8.51 -8.86 -31.74
C PRO A 173 -7.05 -9.35 -31.75
N PHE A 174 -6.10 -8.45 -31.56
CA PHE A 174 -4.69 -8.79 -31.47
C PHE A 174 -4.36 -9.72 -30.28
N GLU A 175 -5.04 -9.56 -29.14
CA GLU A 175 -4.88 -10.43 -27.98
C GLU A 175 -5.33 -11.86 -28.31
N GLN A 176 -6.46 -12.00 -29.02
CA GLN A 176 -7.00 -13.31 -29.42
C GLN A 176 -6.09 -14.03 -30.42
N GLU A 177 -5.41 -13.29 -31.30
CA GLU A 177 -4.40 -13.84 -32.20
C GLU A 177 -3.10 -14.20 -31.49
N LEU A 178 -2.71 -13.45 -30.45
CA LEU A 178 -1.50 -13.68 -29.69
C LEU A 178 -1.65 -14.86 -28.72
N ALA A 179 -2.78 -14.98 -28.03
CA ALA A 179 -3.06 -15.98 -27.01
C ALA A 179 -2.67 -17.43 -27.39
N PRO A 180 -3.12 -18.01 -28.54
CA PRO A 180 -2.80 -19.39 -28.88
C PRO A 180 -1.30 -19.63 -29.15
N ARG A 181 -0.55 -18.57 -29.48
CA ARG A 181 0.91 -18.63 -29.71
C ARG A 181 1.69 -18.62 -28.40
N LEU A 182 1.06 -18.20 -27.30
CA LEU A 182 1.66 -18.14 -25.96
C LEU A 182 1.21 -19.28 -25.04
N SER A 183 0.07 -19.91 -25.32
CA SER A 183 -0.40 -21.08 -24.56
C SER A 183 0.66 -22.17 -24.58
N ARG A 184 0.98 -22.77 -23.43
CA ARG A 184 1.90 -23.92 -23.37
C ARG A 184 1.38 -25.07 -24.23
N LYS A 185 2.31 -25.95 -24.60
CA LYS A 185 1.98 -27.19 -25.31
C LYS A 185 1.12 -28.10 -24.41
N ASN A 186 0.44 -29.09 -25.01
CA ASN A 186 -0.43 -30.03 -24.28
C ASN A 186 0.32 -30.85 -23.22
N ASP A 187 1.64 -30.99 -23.36
CA ASP A 187 2.56 -31.64 -22.40
C ASP A 187 3.02 -30.68 -21.26
N GLY A 188 2.47 -29.45 -21.22
CA GLY A 188 2.85 -28.43 -20.25
C GLY A 188 4.18 -27.73 -20.55
N GLN A 189 4.85 -28.05 -21.66
CA GLN A 189 6.15 -27.48 -21.99
C GLN A 189 6.02 -26.06 -22.58
N PRO A 190 7.00 -25.18 -22.31
CA PRO A 190 7.06 -23.86 -22.92
C PRO A 190 7.18 -23.97 -24.43
N ARG A 191 6.60 -23.01 -25.15
CA ARG A 191 6.82 -22.87 -26.59
C ARG A 191 8.19 -22.22 -26.86
N GLN A 192 8.67 -22.35 -28.09
CA GLN A 192 9.97 -21.79 -28.50
C GLN A 192 10.10 -20.29 -28.17
N PHE A 193 9.03 -19.51 -28.35
CA PHE A 193 9.02 -18.09 -27.99
C PHE A 193 9.24 -17.85 -26.48
N GLU A 194 8.61 -18.64 -25.60
CA GLU A 194 8.85 -18.58 -24.15
C GLU A 194 10.29 -18.97 -23.81
N THR A 195 10.81 -20.05 -24.38
CA THR A 195 12.20 -20.48 -24.16
C THR A 195 13.22 -19.42 -24.60
N LEU A 196 13.03 -18.83 -25.79
CA LEU A 196 13.91 -17.79 -26.35
C LEU A 196 13.77 -16.42 -25.66
N TYR A 197 12.63 -16.15 -25.03
CA TYR A 197 12.49 -14.98 -24.18
C TYR A 197 13.21 -15.18 -22.85
N GLU A 198 13.02 -16.35 -22.23
CA GLU A 198 13.54 -16.65 -20.90
C GLU A 198 15.06 -16.80 -20.86
N ASN A 199 15.69 -17.21 -21.97
CA ASN A 199 17.14 -17.27 -22.11
C ASN A 199 17.77 -15.93 -22.57
N GLY A 200 16.96 -14.89 -22.80
CA GLY A 200 17.43 -13.56 -23.22
C GLY A 200 17.75 -13.41 -24.71
N SER A 201 17.45 -14.40 -25.55
CA SER A 201 17.65 -14.30 -27.02
C SER A 201 16.68 -13.34 -27.70
N ILE A 202 15.50 -13.11 -27.11
CA ILE A 202 14.50 -12.15 -27.61
C ILE A 202 14.59 -10.86 -26.78
N PRO A 203 14.70 -9.67 -27.42
CA PRO A 203 14.65 -8.40 -26.72
C PRO A 203 13.35 -8.24 -25.92
N SER A 204 13.47 -7.97 -24.62
CA SER A 204 12.34 -7.71 -23.71
C SER A 204 11.43 -6.58 -24.15
N SER A 205 11.99 -5.59 -24.81
CA SER A 205 11.29 -4.51 -25.47
C SER A 205 10.19 -5.00 -26.43
N LEU A 206 10.45 -6.07 -27.18
CA LEU A 206 9.47 -6.67 -28.08
C LEU A 206 8.30 -7.24 -27.29
N TRP A 207 8.57 -8.03 -26.25
CA TRP A 207 7.52 -8.61 -25.41
C TRP A 207 6.68 -7.54 -24.71
N ILE A 208 7.31 -6.49 -24.19
CA ILE A 208 6.60 -5.35 -23.60
C ILE A 208 5.64 -4.72 -24.62
N LEU A 209 6.09 -4.46 -25.85
CA LEU A 209 5.25 -3.88 -26.90
C LEU A 209 4.09 -4.80 -27.31
N LEU A 210 4.32 -6.11 -27.41
CA LEU A 210 3.27 -7.10 -27.69
C LEU A 210 2.21 -7.11 -26.58
N ALA A 211 2.61 -7.13 -25.32
CA ALA A 211 1.69 -7.09 -24.18
C ALA A 211 0.88 -5.80 -24.15
N LEU A 212 1.51 -4.64 -24.43
CA LEU A 212 0.86 -3.34 -24.51
C LEU A 212 -0.15 -3.23 -25.66
N ALA A 213 0.11 -3.88 -26.79
CA ALA A 213 -0.82 -3.94 -27.90
C ALA A 213 -2.02 -4.86 -27.58
N ALA A 214 -1.74 -5.99 -26.92
CA ALA A 214 -2.74 -7.01 -26.59
C ALA A 214 -3.73 -6.56 -25.51
N GLY A 215 -3.27 -5.92 -24.44
CA GLY A 215 -4.14 -5.55 -23.32
C GLY A 215 -3.74 -4.25 -22.63
N ASP A 216 -4.32 -4.03 -21.45
CA ASP A 216 -4.01 -2.85 -20.64
C ASP A 216 -2.98 -3.19 -19.57
N VAL A 217 -1.76 -2.71 -19.74
CA VAL A 217 -0.73 -2.77 -18.70
C VAL A 217 -0.75 -1.49 -17.88
N ARG A 218 -0.76 -1.61 -16.55
CA ARG A 218 -0.66 -0.46 -15.65
C ARG A 218 0.41 -0.68 -14.59
N VAL A 219 1.12 0.38 -14.26
CA VAL A 219 1.96 0.46 -13.08
C VAL A 219 1.05 0.81 -11.90
N VAL A 220 1.05 -0.06 -10.89
CA VAL A 220 0.23 0.06 -9.68
C VAL A 220 1.08 0.68 -8.57
N VAL A 221 2.24 0.09 -8.27
CA VAL A 221 3.22 0.64 -7.33
C VAL A 221 4.48 0.98 -8.10
N ASN A 222 5.03 2.17 -7.83
CA ASN A 222 6.25 2.63 -8.48
C ASN A 222 7.44 1.75 -8.07
N GLY A 223 8.29 1.41 -9.03
CA GLY A 223 9.58 0.78 -8.78
C GLY A 223 10.70 1.47 -9.57
N ASP A 224 11.91 0.94 -9.50
CA ASP A 224 13.09 1.59 -10.09
C ASP A 224 13.03 1.77 -11.61
N LEU A 225 12.33 0.87 -12.32
CA LEU A 225 12.12 0.94 -13.77
C LEU A 225 10.79 1.60 -14.07
N TRP A 226 9.71 1.07 -13.48
CA TRP A 226 8.36 1.56 -13.68
C TRP A 226 8.04 2.65 -12.66
N ARG A 227 8.50 3.86 -12.95
CA ARG A 227 8.52 4.98 -11.98
C ARG A 227 7.21 5.76 -11.87
N ARG A 228 6.21 5.43 -12.70
CA ARG A 228 4.98 6.22 -12.83
C ARG A 228 3.75 5.34 -12.75
N ARG A 229 2.98 5.48 -11.66
CA ARG A 229 1.67 4.88 -11.51
C ARG A 229 0.73 5.38 -12.61
N GLY A 230 0.06 4.45 -13.28
CA GLY A 230 -0.82 4.76 -14.41
C GLY A 230 -0.70 3.74 -15.53
N GLN A 231 -1.30 4.07 -16.68
CA GLN A 231 -1.24 3.21 -17.85
C GLN A 231 0.17 3.25 -18.46
N LEU A 232 0.75 2.07 -18.69
CA LEU A 232 1.97 1.96 -19.45
C LEU A 232 1.62 2.05 -20.94
N LYS A 233 2.35 2.88 -21.69
CA LYS A 233 2.12 3.13 -23.13
C LYS A 233 3.30 2.64 -23.95
N ALA A 234 3.14 2.49 -25.26
CA ALA A 234 4.26 2.14 -26.16
C ALA A 234 5.42 3.16 -26.09
N SER A 235 5.12 4.42 -25.73
CA SER A 235 6.06 5.51 -25.48
C SER A 235 6.81 5.41 -24.13
N TRP A 236 6.69 4.31 -23.39
CA TRP A 236 7.18 4.20 -22.02
C TRP A 236 8.64 4.63 -21.84
N ARG A 237 9.52 4.37 -22.80
CA ARG A 237 10.93 4.82 -22.75
C ARG A 237 11.05 6.35 -22.67
N ALA A 238 10.28 7.07 -23.48
CA ALA A 238 10.24 8.53 -23.47
C ALA A 238 9.49 9.06 -22.26
N ASP A 239 8.41 8.39 -21.85
CA ASP A 239 7.62 8.78 -20.68
C ASP A 239 8.45 8.72 -19.40
N LEU A 240 9.38 7.78 -19.26
CA LEU A 240 10.30 7.71 -18.11
C LEU A 240 11.19 8.95 -17.95
N LEU A 241 11.42 9.74 -19.01
CA LEU A 241 12.30 10.90 -18.99
C LEU A 241 11.60 12.21 -18.61
N GLN A 242 10.26 12.30 -18.66
CA GLN A 242 9.61 13.59 -18.35
C GLN A 242 9.61 13.81 -16.83
N VAL A 243 9.73 15.07 -16.40
CA VAL A 243 9.66 15.47 -14.98
C VAL A 243 8.98 16.85 -14.94
N PRO A 244 7.98 17.09 -14.06
CA PRO A 244 7.35 16.18 -13.12
C PRO A 244 6.31 15.25 -13.78
N ALA A 245 6.08 14.08 -13.18
CA ALA A 245 5.08 13.14 -13.68
C ALA A 245 3.65 13.61 -13.34
N LYS A 246 2.75 13.57 -14.32
CA LYS A 246 1.33 13.87 -14.12
C LYS A 246 0.66 12.76 -13.30
N ILE A 247 -0.15 13.15 -12.30
CA ILE A 247 -0.95 12.20 -11.50
C ILE A 247 -2.22 11.87 -12.29
N GLU A 248 -2.26 10.68 -12.89
CA GLU A 248 -3.37 10.23 -13.75
C GLU A 248 -4.29 9.21 -13.07
N SER A 249 -3.87 8.62 -11.96
CA SER A 249 -4.60 7.55 -11.26
C SER A 249 -4.80 7.91 -9.79
N MET A 250 -5.89 7.41 -9.20
CA MET A 250 -6.13 7.50 -7.76
C MET A 250 -4.94 6.91 -6.99
N PRO A 251 -4.61 7.42 -5.78
CA PRO A 251 -3.61 6.80 -4.94
C PRO A 251 -4.02 5.36 -4.58
N ILE A 252 -3.06 4.56 -4.10
CA ILE A 252 -3.39 3.30 -3.44
C ILE A 252 -4.00 3.63 -2.07
N PHE A 253 -5.06 2.92 -1.74
CA PHE A 253 -5.66 2.94 -0.42
C PHE A 253 -5.29 1.67 0.34
N GLY A 254 -5.10 1.80 1.65
CA GLY A 254 -4.97 0.68 2.56
C GLY A 254 -6.29 -0.09 2.75
N PRO A 255 -6.32 -1.03 3.71
CA PRO A 255 -7.51 -1.79 4.06
C PRO A 255 -8.69 -0.90 4.48
N ILE A 256 -9.88 -1.48 4.45
CA ILE A 256 -11.09 -0.86 4.98
C ILE A 256 -11.12 -1.03 6.50
N PHE A 257 -11.20 0.10 7.21
CA PHE A 257 -11.27 0.13 8.67
C PHE A 257 -12.67 0.57 9.13
N ARG A 258 -13.19 -0.05 10.19
CA ARG A 258 -14.48 0.35 10.79
C ARG A 258 -14.30 1.28 11.98
N ASP A 259 -13.15 1.23 12.64
CA ASP A 259 -12.81 2.08 13.79
C ASP A 259 -11.63 3.01 13.46
N ALA A 260 -11.67 4.22 14.00
CA ALA A 260 -10.55 5.15 14.00
C ALA A 260 -9.33 4.60 14.79
N LYS A 261 -9.56 3.72 15.77
CA LYS A 261 -8.46 3.03 16.49
C LYS A 261 -7.69 2.07 15.57
N ASP A 262 -8.38 1.35 14.69
CA ASP A 262 -7.75 0.46 13.71
C ASP A 262 -6.97 1.27 12.67
N VAL A 263 -7.51 2.41 12.25
CA VAL A 263 -6.79 3.37 11.40
C VAL A 263 -5.50 3.82 12.08
N ALA A 264 -5.56 4.19 13.37
CA ALA A 264 -4.39 4.59 14.13
C ALA A 264 -3.35 3.45 14.22
N LEU A 265 -3.79 2.20 14.41
CA LEU A 265 -2.91 1.03 14.47
C LEU A 265 -2.22 0.79 13.14
N TYR A 266 -2.98 0.89 12.04
CA TYR A 266 -2.43 0.79 10.70
C TYR A 266 -1.41 1.90 10.42
N LEU A 267 -1.73 3.15 10.77
CA LEU A 267 -0.80 4.27 10.62
C LEU A 267 0.51 4.05 11.37
N ARG A 268 0.45 3.64 12.65
CA ARG A 268 1.63 3.34 13.45
C ARG A 268 2.52 2.27 12.81
N ASN A 269 1.92 1.25 12.20
CA ASN A 269 2.66 0.14 11.59
C ASN A 269 3.22 0.51 10.20
N GLN A 270 2.52 1.35 9.44
CA GLN A 270 2.93 1.78 8.09
C GLN A 270 3.89 2.97 8.08
N LEU A 271 3.94 3.73 9.17
CA LEU A 271 4.79 4.89 9.34
C LEU A 271 5.92 4.56 10.33
N PRO A 272 6.91 3.73 9.97
CA PRO A 272 8.10 3.60 10.80
C PRO A 272 8.89 4.92 10.75
N ALA A 273 9.36 5.40 11.90
CA ALA A 273 10.35 6.47 11.98
C ALA A 273 11.45 6.02 12.96
N PRO A 274 12.74 6.15 12.57
CA PRO A 274 13.44 7.43 12.75
C PRO A 274 14.40 7.87 11.62
N THR A 275 14.59 7.09 10.54
CA THR A 275 15.63 7.37 9.51
C THR A 275 15.16 8.19 8.31
N ALA A 276 13.88 8.58 8.27
CA ALA A 276 13.32 9.34 7.15
C ALA A 276 13.80 10.81 7.18
N VAL A 277 14.24 11.30 6.03
CA VAL A 277 14.68 12.71 5.85
C VAL A 277 13.48 13.67 5.79
N LEU A 278 12.31 13.17 5.38
CA LEU A 278 11.05 13.91 5.28
C LEU A 278 9.95 13.18 6.05
N PRO A 279 8.95 13.89 6.58
CA PRO A 279 7.81 13.25 7.19
C PRO A 279 7.01 12.49 6.13
N ASN A 280 6.41 11.38 6.54
CA ASN A 280 5.49 10.63 5.73
C ASN A 280 4.08 11.18 5.97
N THR A 281 3.36 11.51 4.90
CA THR A 281 2.09 12.22 4.95
C THR A 281 1.04 11.53 4.09
N GLY A 282 -0.23 11.74 4.41
CA GLY A 282 -1.35 11.24 3.61
C GLY A 282 -2.71 11.57 4.20
N PHE A 283 -3.75 11.04 3.59
CA PHE A 283 -5.14 11.37 3.92
C PHE A 283 -5.90 10.16 4.46
N ILE A 284 -6.84 10.45 5.36
CA ILE A 284 -7.88 9.51 5.80
C ILE A 284 -9.19 9.98 5.19
N LEU A 285 -9.88 9.06 4.51
CA LEU A 285 -11.17 9.32 3.90
C LEU A 285 -12.23 8.51 4.65
N LYS A 286 -13.39 9.13 4.86
CA LYS A 286 -14.56 8.47 5.47
C LYS A 286 -15.65 8.33 4.43
N HIS A 287 -16.25 7.15 4.35
CA HIS A 287 -17.39 6.92 3.48
C HIS A 287 -18.60 7.78 3.90
N ASN A 288 -19.39 8.24 2.93
CA ASN A 288 -20.43 9.24 3.14
C ASN A 288 -21.65 8.69 3.90
N VAL A 289 -22.02 7.43 3.65
CA VAL A 289 -23.21 6.80 4.23
C VAL A 289 -22.82 5.75 5.27
N SER A 290 -22.11 4.70 4.84
CA SER A 290 -21.57 3.65 5.70
C SER A 290 -20.44 4.14 6.63
N ASP A 291 -20.31 3.51 7.79
CA ASP A 291 -19.33 3.87 8.81
C ASP A 291 -18.01 3.10 8.62
N PHE A 292 -17.24 3.48 7.60
CA PHE A 292 -15.90 2.96 7.41
C PHE A 292 -14.95 4.00 6.83
N PHE A 293 -13.66 3.71 6.96
CA PHE A 293 -12.54 4.55 6.59
C PHE A 293 -11.62 3.81 5.63
N ILE A 294 -10.95 4.59 4.80
CA ILE A 294 -9.79 4.17 4.01
C ILE A 294 -8.68 5.19 4.22
N VAL A 295 -7.44 4.74 4.07
CA VAL A 295 -6.25 5.55 4.29
C VAL A 295 -5.43 5.51 3.02
N THR A 296 -4.92 6.64 2.55
CA THR A 296 -3.99 6.63 1.41
C THR A 296 -2.65 6.06 1.86
N GLU A 297 -1.92 5.37 0.99
CA GLU A 297 -0.53 5.00 1.26
C GLU A 297 0.33 6.24 1.54
N PRO A 298 1.30 6.16 2.47
CA PRO A 298 2.09 7.30 2.88
C PRO A 298 3.07 7.75 1.79
N VAL A 299 3.23 9.07 1.65
CA VAL A 299 4.22 9.68 0.77
C VAL A 299 5.17 10.53 1.59
N SER A 300 6.47 10.33 1.39
CA SER A 300 7.50 11.19 1.97
C SER A 300 7.46 12.57 1.34
N SER A 301 6.98 13.55 2.08
CA SER A 301 6.80 14.94 1.63
C SER A 301 6.89 15.85 2.83
N ASP A 302 7.44 17.04 2.65
CA ASP A 302 7.27 18.10 3.62
C ASP A 302 5.78 18.35 3.88
N TYR A 303 5.41 18.35 5.16
CA TYR A 303 4.04 18.50 5.63
C TYR A 303 3.47 19.89 5.34
N ALA A 304 4.31 20.93 5.36
CA ALA A 304 3.89 22.30 5.09
C ALA A 304 3.39 22.47 3.65
N THR A 305 4.09 21.88 2.69
CA THR A 305 3.76 21.97 1.26
C THR A 305 2.88 20.84 0.73
N PHE A 306 2.51 19.87 1.58
CA PHE A 306 1.65 18.75 1.18
C PHE A 306 0.20 19.19 1.00
N ASP A 307 -0.42 18.83 -0.12
CA ASP A 307 -1.84 19.08 -0.37
C ASP A 307 -2.44 18.00 -1.26
N GLN A 308 -3.76 17.98 -1.40
CA GLN A 308 -4.55 17.01 -2.16
C GLN A 308 -4.07 16.91 -3.62
N GLU A 309 -3.61 18.01 -4.21
CA GLU A 309 -3.11 18.03 -5.59
C GLU A 309 -1.88 17.14 -5.81
N ARG A 310 -1.12 16.83 -4.75
CA ARG A 310 0.05 15.95 -4.83
C ARG A 310 -0.30 14.47 -4.81
N MET A 311 -1.53 14.11 -4.51
CA MET A 311 -1.93 12.71 -4.31
C MET A 311 -3.11 12.28 -5.17
N PHE A 312 -4.03 13.19 -5.47
CA PHE A 312 -5.24 12.89 -6.23
C PHE A 312 -5.13 13.38 -7.67
N PRO A 313 -5.67 12.63 -8.65
CA PRO A 313 -5.75 13.10 -10.02
C PRO A 313 -6.66 14.32 -10.12
N LYS A 314 -6.34 15.24 -11.03
CA LYS A 314 -7.14 16.45 -11.27
C LYS A 314 -8.28 16.17 -12.25
N GLY A 315 -9.45 16.72 -11.94
CA GLY A 315 -10.61 16.72 -12.82
C GLY A 315 -10.48 17.71 -13.98
N ARG A 316 -11.51 17.79 -14.83
CA ARG A 316 -11.53 18.71 -15.98
C ARG A 316 -11.40 20.18 -15.58
N GLN A 317 -11.81 20.54 -14.38
CA GLN A 317 -11.72 21.89 -13.82
C GLN A 317 -10.43 22.14 -13.03
N GLY A 318 -9.47 21.21 -13.05
CA GLY A 318 -8.21 21.34 -12.30
C GLY A 318 -8.31 20.97 -10.81
N THR A 319 -9.50 20.70 -10.29
CA THR A 319 -9.71 20.32 -8.88
C THR A 319 -9.31 18.86 -8.61
N PRO A 320 -8.66 18.56 -7.47
CA PRO A 320 -8.42 17.19 -7.03
C PRO A 320 -9.69 16.34 -6.97
N LEU A 321 -9.62 15.12 -7.49
CA LEU A 321 -10.72 14.16 -7.46
C LEU A 321 -10.53 13.20 -6.30
N ILE A 322 -11.42 13.24 -5.32
CA ILE A 322 -11.56 12.18 -4.32
C ILE A 322 -12.59 11.13 -4.79
N PRO A 323 -12.53 9.88 -4.30
CA PRO A 323 -13.56 8.88 -4.57
C PRO A 323 -14.97 9.39 -4.22
N ARG A 324 -15.93 9.24 -5.14
CA ARG A 324 -17.26 9.89 -5.08
C ARG A 324 -18.05 9.60 -3.80
N GLU A 325 -17.92 8.39 -3.26
CA GLU A 325 -18.64 7.92 -2.08
C GLU A 325 -17.96 8.33 -0.77
N PHE A 326 -16.88 9.11 -0.84
CA PHE A 326 -16.05 9.46 0.30
C PHE A 326 -15.94 10.97 0.45
N ARG A 327 -15.58 11.37 1.67
CA ARG A 327 -15.15 12.72 1.99
C ARG A 327 -13.82 12.69 2.73
N MET A 328 -13.12 13.82 2.68
CA MET A 328 -11.91 14.01 3.47
C MET A 328 -12.27 13.96 4.97
N HIS A 329 -11.70 13.01 5.70
CA HIS A 329 -11.90 12.89 7.15
C HIS A 329 -10.80 13.61 7.92
N GLY A 330 -9.57 13.52 7.43
CA GLY A 330 -8.42 14.15 8.03
C GLY A 330 -7.13 13.88 7.28
N LEU A 331 -6.09 14.54 7.75
CA LEU A 331 -4.73 14.40 7.26
C LEU A 331 -3.90 13.75 8.36
N TYR A 332 -2.99 12.86 7.97
CA TYR A 332 -2.00 12.29 8.88
C TYR A 332 -0.58 12.66 8.45
N HIS A 333 0.31 12.75 9.43
CA HIS A 333 1.75 12.78 9.19
C HIS A 333 2.54 12.10 10.31
N SER A 334 3.76 11.66 10.01
CA SER A 334 4.74 11.31 11.04
C SER A 334 5.48 12.55 11.53
N ILE A 335 5.86 12.58 12.81
CA ILE A 335 6.83 13.56 13.33
C ILE A 335 8.24 13.07 13.05
N LEU A 336 9.12 13.99 12.65
CA LEU A 336 10.56 13.73 12.58
C LEU A 336 11.20 14.04 13.94
N PRO A 337 12.13 13.20 14.43
CA PRO A 337 12.89 13.50 15.64
C PRO A 337 13.65 14.82 15.51
N LEU A 338 13.53 15.71 16.49
CA LEU A 338 14.30 16.95 16.52
C LEU A 338 15.77 16.67 16.90
N PRO A 339 16.74 17.38 16.28
CA PRO A 339 18.12 17.38 16.72
C PRO A 339 18.27 17.79 18.19
N ALA A 340 19.22 17.18 18.90
CA ALA A 340 19.44 17.43 20.33
C ALA A 340 19.65 18.91 20.69
N ALA A 341 20.25 19.69 19.78
CA ALA A 341 20.49 21.13 19.96
C ALA A 341 19.21 21.99 20.02
N LEU A 342 18.07 21.46 19.56
CA LEU A 342 16.77 22.17 19.55
C LEU A 342 15.83 21.71 20.66
N LEU A 343 16.29 20.81 21.54
CA LEU A 343 15.47 20.23 22.60
C LEU A 343 15.54 21.08 23.87
N ALA A 344 14.38 21.32 24.48
CA ALA A 344 14.28 21.90 25.79
C ALA A 344 14.83 20.91 26.86
N PRO A 345 15.77 21.31 27.73
CA PRO A 345 16.44 20.39 28.66
C PRO A 345 15.51 19.67 29.66
N ARG A 346 14.34 20.26 29.99
CA ARG A 346 13.43 19.74 31.02
C ARG A 346 12.26 18.91 30.48
N GLU A 347 11.94 18.97 29.19
CA GLU A 347 10.75 18.33 28.59
C GLU A 347 11.03 17.75 27.18
N ALA A 348 12.28 17.33 26.93
CA ALA A 348 12.74 16.86 25.62
C ALA A 348 11.90 15.69 25.06
N GLU A 349 11.55 14.70 25.90
CA GLU A 349 10.75 13.55 25.45
C GLU A 349 9.34 13.98 24.98
N LEU A 350 8.71 14.94 25.67
CA LEU A 350 7.41 15.47 25.28
C LEU A 350 7.49 16.29 24.00
N GLN A 351 8.53 17.13 23.87
CA GLN A 351 8.75 17.92 22.66
C GLN A 351 9.01 17.05 21.42
N GLN A 352 9.71 15.93 21.57
CA GLN A 352 9.97 14.99 20.47
C GLN A 352 8.74 14.19 20.05
N ASN A 353 7.81 13.96 20.98
CA ASN A 353 6.61 13.16 20.76
C ASN A 353 5.34 14.03 20.72
N PHE A 354 5.45 15.28 20.27
CA PHE A 354 4.31 16.17 20.03
C PHE A 354 4.49 16.94 18.71
N PHE A 355 3.44 17.64 18.27
CA PHE A 355 3.51 18.45 17.04
C PHE A 355 4.66 19.46 17.13
N SER A 356 5.46 19.57 16.06
CA SER A 356 6.37 20.70 15.90
C SER A 356 5.56 22.00 15.76
N ALA A 357 6.16 23.15 16.10
CA ALA A 357 5.49 24.45 15.95
C ALA A 357 5.08 24.70 14.49
N ALA A 358 5.96 24.38 13.55
CA ALA A 358 5.72 24.50 12.11
C ALA A 358 4.55 23.60 11.66
N ASP A 359 4.55 22.33 12.04
CA ASP A 359 3.48 21.39 11.67
C ASP A 359 2.14 21.78 12.32
N LEU A 360 2.19 22.20 13.59
CA LEU A 360 0.99 22.63 14.30
C LEU A 360 0.37 23.86 13.62
N LYS A 361 1.17 24.86 13.25
CA LYS A 361 0.70 26.04 12.52
C LYS A 361 -0.02 25.65 11.22
N VAL A 362 0.65 24.87 10.37
CA VAL A 362 0.08 24.39 9.11
C VAL A 362 -1.20 23.58 9.34
N GLY A 363 -1.19 22.68 10.32
CA GLY A 363 -2.34 21.88 10.69
C GLY A 363 -3.54 22.74 11.13
N LEU A 364 -3.29 23.73 11.99
CA LEU A 364 -4.30 24.64 12.50
C LEU A 364 -4.87 25.57 11.42
N GLU A 365 -4.05 26.00 10.45
CA GLU A 365 -4.51 26.73 9.26
C GLU A 365 -5.46 25.85 8.42
N ARG A 366 -5.10 24.57 8.19
CA ARG A 366 -5.94 23.62 7.43
C ARG A 366 -7.30 23.38 8.09
N VAL A 367 -7.34 23.12 9.39
CA VAL A 367 -8.62 22.93 10.12
C VAL A 367 -9.39 24.24 10.28
N SER A 368 -8.75 25.41 10.13
CA SER A 368 -9.46 26.68 10.08
C SER A 368 -10.26 26.85 8.80
N VAL A 369 -9.73 26.38 7.66
CA VAL A 369 -10.43 26.35 6.37
C VAL A 369 -11.44 25.20 6.32
N ALA A 370 -11.12 24.05 6.92
CA ALA A 370 -11.97 22.86 6.94
C ALA A 370 -12.19 22.32 8.37
N PRO A 371 -13.07 22.94 9.19
CA PRO A 371 -13.27 22.59 10.61
C PRO A 371 -13.79 21.17 10.88
N HIS A 372 -14.32 20.51 9.86
CA HIS A 372 -14.81 19.13 9.93
C HIS A 372 -13.68 18.09 9.81
N GLN A 373 -12.50 18.50 9.32
CA GLN A 373 -11.33 17.64 9.19
C GLN A 373 -10.60 17.49 10.52
N ARG A 374 -9.75 16.46 10.58
CA ARG A 374 -8.96 16.10 11.76
C ARG A 374 -7.49 16.05 11.38
N LEU A 375 -6.64 16.36 12.34
CA LEU A 375 -5.21 16.15 12.22
C LEU A 375 -4.86 14.89 13.00
N PHE A 376 -4.09 14.00 12.38
CA PHE A 376 -3.54 12.82 13.01
C PHE A 376 -2.02 12.92 12.93
N VAL A 377 -1.35 12.55 14.01
CA VAL A 377 0.11 12.55 14.02
C VAL A 377 0.62 11.28 14.67
N VAL A 378 1.60 10.65 14.02
CA VAL A 378 2.33 9.50 14.57
C VAL A 378 3.64 10.01 15.14
N THR A 379 3.83 9.81 16.44
CA THR A 379 5.03 10.26 17.16
C THR A 379 6.17 9.25 16.97
N PRO A 380 7.44 9.66 17.16
CA PRO A 380 8.57 8.75 17.08
C PRO A 380 8.50 7.55 18.05
N ASP A 381 7.91 7.74 19.23
CA ASP A 381 7.68 6.66 20.20
C ASP A 381 6.41 5.81 19.92
N GLY A 382 5.73 6.07 18.80
CA GLY A 382 4.62 5.25 18.30
C GLY A 382 3.24 5.59 18.85
N ALA A 383 3.06 6.70 19.57
CA ALA A 383 1.74 7.22 19.87
C ALA A 383 1.07 7.76 18.61
N VAL A 384 -0.27 7.73 18.61
CA VAL A 384 -1.07 8.36 17.56
C VAL A 384 -1.98 9.39 18.21
N LEU A 385 -1.67 10.67 18.00
CA LEU A 385 -2.45 11.78 18.52
C LEU A 385 -3.43 12.27 17.46
N ARG A 386 -4.55 12.83 17.91
CA ARG A 386 -5.60 13.38 17.05
C ARG A 386 -6.08 14.73 17.58
N PHE A 387 -6.15 15.72 16.70
CA PHE A 387 -6.80 17.00 16.95
C PHE A 387 -8.09 17.14 16.10
N ALA A 388 -9.17 17.61 16.72
CA ALA A 388 -10.49 17.71 16.09
C ALA A 388 -11.39 18.75 16.74
N LYS A 389 -12.51 19.10 16.08
CA LYS A 389 -13.54 20.03 16.60
C LYS A 389 -12.90 21.33 17.11
N PRO A 390 -12.26 22.10 16.22
CA PRO A 390 -11.55 23.32 16.61
C PRO A 390 -12.51 24.36 17.21
N ILE A 391 -12.04 25.05 18.25
CA ILE A 391 -12.69 26.22 18.85
C ILE A 391 -12.05 27.45 18.20
N MET A 392 -12.68 27.97 17.15
CA MET A 392 -12.09 28.93 16.22
C MET A 392 -11.43 30.16 16.86
N PRO A 393 -12.02 30.84 17.87
CA PRO A 393 -11.36 31.97 18.52
C PRO A 393 -10.01 31.59 19.15
N LYS A 394 -9.94 30.43 19.80
CA LYS A 394 -8.71 29.93 20.44
C LYS A 394 -7.69 29.45 19.41
N VAL A 395 -8.15 28.81 18.33
CA VAL A 395 -7.26 28.43 17.22
C VAL A 395 -6.63 29.66 16.58
N ARG A 396 -7.40 30.73 16.35
CA ARG A 396 -6.86 31.99 15.82
C ARG A 396 -5.84 32.64 16.75
N ALA A 397 -6.11 32.69 18.06
CA ALA A 397 -5.16 33.22 19.04
C ALA A 397 -3.85 32.39 19.04
N LEU A 398 -3.97 31.06 19.02
CA LEU A 398 -2.83 30.15 18.98
C LEU A 398 -2.03 30.29 17.66
N LEU A 399 -2.69 30.52 16.53
CA LEU A 399 -2.02 30.78 15.24
C LEU A 399 -1.21 32.07 15.24
N VAL A 400 -1.70 33.13 15.89
CA VAL A 400 -0.95 34.39 16.06
C VAL A 400 0.30 34.15 16.90
N GLU A 401 0.16 33.45 18.02
CA GLU A 401 1.29 33.09 18.91
C GLU A 401 2.33 32.21 18.21
N LEU A 402 1.87 31.27 17.37
CA LEU A 402 2.72 30.40 16.53
C LEU A 402 3.48 31.16 15.44
N ALA A 403 2.93 32.28 14.94
CA ALA A 403 3.58 33.09 13.91
C ALA A 403 4.72 33.95 14.48
N GLU A 404 4.67 34.31 15.76
CA GLU A 404 5.66 35.16 16.44
C GLU A 404 6.80 34.35 17.08
N SER A 405 7.62 33.69 16.25
CA SER A 405 8.87 33.02 16.66
C SER A 405 8.72 32.02 17.81
N LEU A 406 7.70 31.15 17.77
CA LEU A 406 7.44 30.17 18.82
C LEU A 406 8.65 29.26 19.09
N GLU A 407 9.42 28.89 18.08
CA GLU A 407 10.63 28.07 18.26
C GLU A 407 11.66 28.77 19.16
N GLN A 408 11.83 30.09 19.02
CA GLN A 408 12.68 30.88 19.91
C GLN A 408 12.08 31.00 21.31
N LYS A 409 10.75 31.09 21.44
CA LYS A 409 10.05 31.10 22.74
C LYS A 409 10.14 29.75 23.47
N ILE A 410 10.16 28.63 22.74
CA ILE A 410 10.36 27.28 23.30
C ILE A 410 11.82 27.11 23.72
N ILE A 411 12.78 27.51 22.88
CA ILE A 411 14.22 27.42 23.19
C ILE A 411 14.61 28.33 24.37
N SER A 412 14.04 29.55 24.43
CA SER A 412 14.24 30.47 25.57
C SER A 412 13.48 30.08 26.84
N GLY A 413 12.62 29.06 26.78
CA GLY A 413 11.82 28.58 27.91
C GLY A 413 10.61 29.45 28.27
N ALA A 414 10.27 30.44 27.44
CA ALA A 414 9.09 31.27 27.63
C ALA A 414 7.77 30.49 27.46
N ILE A 415 7.78 29.44 26.64
CA ILE A 415 6.68 28.49 26.48
C ILE A 415 7.23 27.08 26.66
N THR A 416 6.74 26.35 27.66
CA THR A 416 7.12 24.95 27.85
C THR A 416 6.35 24.03 26.88
N PRO A 417 6.91 22.88 26.48
CA PRO A 417 6.16 21.86 25.75
C PRO A 417 4.80 21.51 26.39
N GLN A 418 4.73 21.43 27.72
CA GLN A 418 3.45 21.21 28.42
C GLN A 418 2.45 22.36 28.22
N MET A 419 2.89 23.63 28.28
CA MET A 419 2.02 24.78 28.01
C MET A 419 1.49 24.75 26.57
N LEU A 420 2.29 24.30 25.61
CA LEU A 420 1.85 24.14 24.22
C LEU A 420 0.76 23.06 24.11
N VAL A 421 0.94 21.92 24.78
CA VAL A 421 -0.07 20.85 24.85
C VAL A 421 -1.38 21.39 25.43
N ASP A 422 -1.32 22.14 26.54
CA ASP A 422 -2.50 22.71 27.19
C ASP A 422 -3.22 23.72 26.28
N LYS A 423 -2.48 24.59 25.59
CA LYS A 423 -3.03 25.54 24.61
C LYS A 423 -3.76 24.80 23.48
N VAL A 424 -3.14 23.77 22.90
CA VAL A 424 -3.76 22.95 21.84
C VAL A 424 -4.99 22.20 22.36
N ALA A 425 -4.91 21.57 23.53
CA ALA A 425 -6.03 20.87 24.16
C ALA A 425 -7.19 21.82 24.50
N SER A 426 -6.90 23.09 24.81
CA SER A 426 -7.91 24.11 25.06
C SER A 426 -8.57 24.63 23.78
N ALA A 427 -7.88 24.55 22.64
CA ALA A 427 -8.31 25.04 21.33
C ALA A 427 -9.17 24.02 20.55
N GLY A 428 -9.41 22.82 21.08
CA GLY A 428 -10.24 21.80 20.44
C GLY A 428 -10.35 20.51 21.25
N ILE A 429 -10.50 19.39 20.56
CA ILE A 429 -10.40 18.04 21.13
C ILE A 429 -9.07 17.44 20.69
N LEU A 430 -8.09 17.50 21.59
CA LEU A 430 -6.85 16.73 21.49
C LEU A 430 -7.03 15.39 22.21
N SER A 431 -6.64 14.29 21.57
CA SER A 431 -6.76 12.94 22.14
C SER A 431 -5.65 12.00 21.69
N VAL A 432 -5.27 11.08 22.58
CA VAL A 432 -4.39 9.94 22.30
C VAL A 432 -5.25 8.77 21.82
N LEU A 433 -5.07 8.33 20.57
CA LEU A 433 -5.75 7.15 20.01
C LEU A 433 -4.99 5.86 20.31
N LEU A 434 -3.66 5.93 20.26
CA LEU A 434 -2.76 4.85 20.66
C LEU A 434 -1.72 5.39 21.61
N ALA A 435 -1.56 4.68 22.72
CA ALA A 435 -0.62 5.02 23.76
C ALA A 435 0.83 4.67 23.38
N SER A 436 1.75 5.33 24.06
CA SER A 436 3.20 5.15 23.98
C SER A 436 3.85 5.41 25.34
N LYS A 437 5.19 5.40 25.40
CA LYS A 437 5.93 5.75 26.62
C LYS A 437 5.63 7.18 27.08
N THR A 438 5.63 8.14 26.15
CA THR A 438 5.37 9.55 26.46
C THR A 438 3.88 9.85 26.63
N TRP A 439 3.00 9.10 25.97
CA TRP A 439 1.55 9.25 26.05
C TRP A 439 0.88 7.96 26.56
N PRO A 440 0.92 7.66 27.87
CA PRO A 440 0.44 6.38 28.39
C PRO A 440 -1.09 6.24 28.36
N ASP A 441 -1.81 7.35 28.56
CA ASP A 441 -3.26 7.33 28.72
C ASP A 441 -3.99 7.60 27.40
N THR A 442 -4.76 6.61 26.93
CA THR A 442 -5.64 6.80 25.77
C THR A 442 -6.86 7.65 26.13
N GLY A 443 -7.32 8.47 25.19
CA GLY A 443 -8.52 9.31 25.37
C GLY A 443 -8.24 10.80 25.23
N ARG A 444 -9.16 11.63 25.73
CA ARG A 444 -9.07 13.09 25.58
C ARG A 444 -8.06 13.67 26.57
N ILE A 445 -7.12 14.45 26.04
CA ILE A 445 -6.20 15.25 26.85
C ILE A 445 -6.96 16.50 27.33
N ARG A 446 -6.94 16.73 28.65
CA ARG A 446 -7.51 17.93 29.27
C ARG A 446 -6.38 18.91 29.54
N ALA A 447 -6.61 20.18 29.26
CA ALA A 447 -5.65 21.22 29.65
C ALA A 447 -5.53 21.25 31.18
N SER A 448 -4.29 21.37 31.66
CA SER A 448 -4.02 21.53 33.09
C SER A 448 -4.67 22.82 33.61
N ALA A 449 -5.21 22.78 34.84
CA ALA A 449 -5.97 23.89 35.43
C ALA A 449 -5.18 25.23 35.50
N THR A 450 -3.85 25.16 35.46
CA THR A 450 -2.94 26.30 35.50
C THR A 450 -2.95 27.18 34.24
N ALA A 451 -3.47 26.68 33.11
CA ALA A 451 -3.48 27.40 31.82
C ALA A 451 -4.79 28.17 31.55
N ILE A 452 -5.78 28.13 32.44
CA ILE A 452 -7.09 28.79 32.25
C ILE A 452 -7.02 30.30 32.58
N THR A 453 -5.90 30.77 33.15
CA THR A 453 -5.74 32.13 33.70
C THR A 453 -4.76 33.05 32.97
N GLN A 454 -4.28 32.70 31.76
CA GLN A 454 -3.41 33.59 30.98
C GLN A 454 -3.97 33.90 29.60
#